data_AF-A0A975Q3U8-F1
#
_entry.id   AF-A0A975Q3U8-F1
#
_cell.length_a   1.000
_cell.length_b   1.000
_cell.length_c   1.000
_cell.angle_alpha   90.00
_cell.angle_beta   90.00
_cell.angle_gamma   90.00
#
_symmetry.space_group_name_H-M   'P 1'
#
loop_
_entity.id
_entity.type
_entity.pdbx_description
1 polymer ?
#
loop_
_entity_poly.entity_id
_entity_poly.type
_entity_poly.pdbx_seq_one_letter_code
_entity_poly.pdbx_strand_id
1 'polypeptide(L)'
;MNLSPNFTVEEFQKSQTALRKGIPNVMGPAEIAAAKLLCEKVLEPLRAHYGRPIVLSSGYRSPALNKAIGGAVTSQHAKGQAADFEIPGLDNYSVAKWMEAHLNYDQLILEMHTPGQPNSGWIHVSYRVPYRNQELTFDGKRYLEGLRA
;
A
#
# COMPACT_ATOMS: atom_id res chain seq x y z
N MET A 1 17.84 -7.44 2.45
CA MET A 1 17.03 -8.69 2.52
C MET A 1 15.82 -8.53 1.62
N ASN A 2 15.49 -9.56 0.85
CA ASN A 2 14.32 -9.55 -0.03
C ASN A 2 13.06 -9.98 0.73
N LEU A 3 11.94 -9.32 0.44
CA LEU A 3 10.61 -9.74 0.86
C LEU A 3 10.00 -10.71 -0.16
N SER A 4 10.35 -10.55 -1.44
CA SER A 4 9.94 -11.37 -2.58
C SER A 4 10.92 -11.11 -3.74
N PRO A 5 10.80 -11.76 -4.92
CA PRO A 5 11.74 -11.54 -6.03
C PRO A 5 11.97 -10.08 -6.41
N ASN A 6 10.95 -9.23 -6.32
CA ASN A 6 10.98 -7.85 -6.81
C ASN A 6 10.88 -6.77 -5.73
N PHE A 7 10.68 -7.14 -4.47
CA PHE A 7 10.48 -6.21 -3.36
C PHE A 7 11.45 -6.49 -2.21
N THR A 8 11.98 -5.42 -1.61
CA THR A 8 12.98 -5.52 -0.54
C THR A 8 12.50 -4.92 0.77
N VAL A 9 13.14 -5.34 1.86
CA VAL A 9 12.93 -4.77 3.19
C VAL A 9 13.27 -3.28 3.22
N GLU A 10 14.33 -2.88 2.52
CA GLU A 10 14.76 -1.48 2.45
C GLU A 10 13.69 -0.61 1.79
N GLU A 11 13.12 -1.08 0.68
CA GLU A 11 12.05 -0.40 -0.03
C GLU A 11 10.81 -0.22 0.87
N PHE A 12 10.41 -1.26 1.60
CA PHE A 12 9.28 -1.21 2.53
C PHE A 12 9.51 -0.29 3.73
N GLN A 13 10.75 -0.15 4.19
CA GLN A 13 11.12 0.72 5.30
C GLN A 13 11.36 2.18 4.87
N LYS A 14 11.51 2.44 3.56
CA LYS A 14 11.80 3.77 3.05
C LYS A 14 10.61 4.70 3.30
N SER A 15 10.90 5.84 3.92
CA SER A 15 9.94 6.93 4.09
C SER A 15 10.67 8.26 4.09
N GLN A 16 10.31 9.15 3.17
CA GLN A 16 10.90 10.49 3.13
C GLN A 16 10.62 11.27 4.41
N THR A 17 9.44 11.11 5.00
CA THR A 17 9.10 11.76 6.27
C THR A 17 9.95 11.22 7.41
N ALA A 18 10.20 9.91 7.46
CA ALA A 18 11.09 9.33 8.46
C ALA A 18 12.51 9.90 8.35
N LEU A 19 13.05 9.97 7.13
CA LEU A 19 14.36 10.56 6.87
C LEU A 19 14.42 12.03 7.29
N ARG A 20 13.45 12.86 6.86
CA ARG A 20 13.40 14.28 7.22
C ARG A 20 13.27 14.54 8.72
N LYS A 21 12.57 13.66 9.44
CA LYS A 21 12.33 13.79 10.89
C LYS A 21 13.31 12.99 11.75
N GLY A 22 14.28 12.29 11.15
CA GLY A 22 15.21 11.42 11.88
C GLY A 22 14.54 10.28 12.64
N ILE A 23 13.39 9.77 12.15
CA ILE A 23 12.62 8.71 12.82
C ILE A 23 13.10 7.35 12.30
N PRO A 24 13.54 6.42 13.18
CA PRO A 24 13.80 5.05 12.77
C PRO A 24 12.51 4.37 12.28
N ASN A 25 12.55 3.83 11.07
CA ASN A 25 11.46 3.06 10.47
C ASN A 25 11.93 1.64 10.20
N VAL A 26 12.03 0.83 11.26
CA VAL A 26 12.60 -0.52 11.20
C VAL A 26 11.54 -1.57 11.49
N MET A 27 11.43 -2.55 10.60
CA MET A 27 10.53 -3.70 10.76
C MET A 27 11.15 -4.74 11.69
N GLY A 28 10.33 -5.33 12.54
CA GLY A 28 10.68 -6.55 13.27
C GLY A 28 10.34 -7.81 12.47
N PRO A 29 10.61 -9.00 13.04
CA PRO A 29 10.36 -10.28 12.35
C PRO A 29 8.89 -10.48 11.96
N ALA A 30 7.94 -10.04 12.80
CA ALA A 30 6.52 -10.16 12.53
C ALA A 30 6.07 -9.28 11.35
N GLU A 31 6.53 -8.02 11.31
CA GLU A 31 6.23 -7.10 10.23
C GLU A 31 6.88 -7.55 8.91
N ILE A 32 8.10 -8.09 8.97
CA ILE A 32 8.75 -8.69 7.80
C ILE A 32 7.93 -9.86 7.27
N ALA A 33 7.46 -10.77 8.14
CA ALA A 33 6.64 -11.91 7.72
C ALA A 33 5.32 -11.46 7.07
N ALA A 34 4.67 -10.44 7.63
CA ALA A 34 3.46 -9.85 7.04
C ALA A 34 3.75 -9.18 5.68
N ALA A 35 4.84 -8.42 5.57
CA ALA A 35 5.23 -7.75 4.34
C ALA A 35 5.58 -8.75 3.23
N LYS A 36 6.20 -9.89 3.57
CA LYS A 36 6.41 -11.00 2.62
C LYS A 36 5.10 -11.51 2.03
N LEU A 37 4.10 -11.77 2.88
CA LEU A 37 2.79 -12.23 2.42
C LEU A 37 2.11 -11.18 1.52
N LEU A 38 2.14 -9.90 1.89
CA LEU A 38 1.60 -8.83 1.05
C LEU A 38 2.29 -8.79 -0.33
N CYS A 39 3.62 -8.86 -0.35
CA CYS A 39 4.37 -8.87 -1.60
C CYS A 39 4.02 -10.09 -2.46
N GLU A 40 4.09 -11.30 -1.89
CA GLU A 40 3.88 -12.55 -2.62
C GLU A 40 2.44 -12.73 -3.13
N LYS A 41 1.45 -12.25 -2.37
CA LYS A 41 0.02 -12.48 -2.66
C LYS A 41 -0.65 -11.34 -3.41
N VAL A 42 -0.07 -10.13 -3.39
CA VAL A 42 -0.68 -8.95 -3.99
C VAL A 42 0.27 -8.25 -4.96
N LEU A 43 1.44 -7.79 -4.49
CA LEU A 43 2.30 -6.92 -5.30
C LEU A 43 3.02 -7.66 -6.44
N GLU A 44 3.44 -8.91 -6.23
CA GLU A 44 4.08 -9.73 -7.26
C GLU A 44 3.10 -10.11 -8.39
N PRO A 45 1.88 -10.62 -8.12
CA PRO A 45 0.87 -10.81 -9.16
C PRO A 45 0.56 -9.55 -9.95
N LEU A 46 0.46 -8.40 -9.27
CA LEU A 46 0.19 -7.11 -9.91
C LEU A 46 1.34 -6.68 -10.82
N ARG A 47 2.58 -6.78 -10.35
CA ARG A 47 3.78 -6.47 -11.14
C ARG A 47 3.92 -7.41 -12.33
N ALA A 48 3.64 -8.70 -12.15
CA ALA A 48 3.68 -9.70 -13.22
C ALA A 48 2.63 -9.42 -14.30
N HIS A 49 1.42 -9.00 -13.92
CA HIS A 49 0.36 -8.67 -14.86
C HIS A 49 0.71 -7.46 -15.74
N TYR A 50 1.14 -6.36 -15.13
CA TYR A 50 1.43 -5.13 -15.87
C TYR A 50 2.81 -5.11 -16.52
N GLY A 51 3.73 -5.99 -16.10
CA GLY A 51 5.12 -6.00 -16.58
C GLY A 51 5.87 -4.69 -16.27
N ARG A 52 5.44 -3.95 -15.23
CA ARG A 52 5.94 -2.61 -14.88
C ARG A 52 6.36 -2.55 -13.40
N PRO A 53 7.39 -1.76 -13.06
CA PRO A 53 7.75 -1.52 -11.66
C PRO A 53 6.59 -0.89 -10.88
N ILE A 54 6.34 -1.41 -9.68
CA ILE A 54 5.49 -0.79 -8.67
C ILE A 54 6.37 0.14 -7.83
N VAL A 55 5.95 1.40 -7.67
CA VAL A 55 6.68 2.38 -6.86
C VAL A 55 5.97 2.51 -5.52
N LEU A 56 6.62 2.01 -4.46
CA LEU A 56 6.12 2.15 -3.09
C LEU A 56 6.39 3.57 -2.57
N SER A 57 5.32 4.31 -2.26
CA SER A 57 5.42 5.59 -1.56
C SER A 57 5.51 5.37 -0.04
N SER A 58 4.89 4.30 0.46
CA SER A 58 4.94 3.91 1.87
C SER A 58 4.62 2.42 2.07
N GLY A 59 5.57 1.64 2.58
CA GLY A 59 5.33 0.28 3.09
C GLY A 59 5.05 0.27 4.59
N TYR A 60 6.02 -0.16 5.38
CA TYR A 60 5.92 -0.17 6.84
C TYR A 60 5.96 1.24 7.45
N ARG A 61 5.19 1.45 8.52
CA ARG A 61 5.26 2.67 9.34
C ARG A 61 5.43 2.32 10.81
N SER A 62 6.61 2.58 11.38
CA SER A 62 6.82 2.44 12.82
C SER A 62 5.80 3.28 13.60
N PRO A 63 5.45 2.92 14.85
CA PRO A 63 4.47 3.67 15.63
C PRO A 63 4.78 5.18 15.71
N ALA A 64 6.06 5.52 15.84
CA ALA A 64 6.52 6.91 15.82
C ALA A 64 6.27 7.59 14.47
N LEU A 65 6.60 6.93 13.35
CA LEU A 65 6.37 7.46 12.00
C LEU A 65 4.88 7.60 11.70
N ASN A 66 4.09 6.57 12.01
CA ASN A 66 2.65 6.55 11.80
C ASN A 66 1.98 7.72 12.54
N LYS A 67 2.32 7.93 13.82
CA LYS A 67 1.88 9.10 14.60
C LYS A 67 2.33 10.42 13.96
N ALA A 68 3.58 10.50 13.52
CA ALA A 68 4.14 11.73 12.94
C ALA A 68 3.53 12.15 11.59
N ILE A 69 2.83 11.23 10.91
CA ILE A 69 2.08 11.48 9.65
C ILE A 69 0.57 11.61 9.92
N GLY A 70 0.12 11.41 11.17
CA GLY A 70 -1.31 11.46 11.52
C GLY A 70 -2.07 10.18 11.16
N GLY A 71 -1.37 9.06 11.00
CA GLY A 71 -1.98 7.76 10.75
C GLY A 71 -2.73 7.23 11.98
N ALA A 72 -3.77 6.44 11.74
CA ALA A 72 -4.55 5.80 12.80
C ALA A 72 -3.69 4.82 13.61
N VAL A 73 -3.92 4.72 14.92
CA VAL A 73 -3.19 3.80 15.82
C VAL A 73 -3.33 2.34 15.38
N THR A 74 -4.47 1.99 14.79
CA THR A 74 -4.80 0.64 14.30
C THR A 74 -4.33 0.36 12.87
N SER A 75 -3.59 1.29 12.25
CA SER A 75 -3.11 1.20 10.87
C SER A 75 -2.35 -0.11 10.59
N GLN A 76 -2.66 -0.72 9.44
CA GLN A 76 -2.00 -1.94 8.98
C GLN A 76 -0.58 -1.70 8.47
N HIS A 77 -0.21 -0.47 8.10
CA HIS A 77 1.18 -0.13 7.81
C HIS A 77 2.09 -0.38 9.03
N ALA A 78 1.59 -0.15 10.25
CA ALA A 78 2.35 -0.40 11.47
C ALA A 78 2.53 -1.89 11.80
N LYS A 79 1.89 -2.77 11.03
CA LYS A 79 1.99 -4.23 11.15
C LYS A 79 2.73 -4.87 9.96
N GLY A 80 3.26 -4.06 9.03
CA GLY A 80 3.82 -4.55 7.77
C GLY A 80 2.78 -5.17 6.83
N GLN A 81 1.49 -4.93 7.08
CA GLN A 81 0.37 -5.55 6.36
C GLN A 81 -0.16 -4.69 5.21
N ALA A 82 0.35 -3.47 5.03
CA ALA A 82 -0.17 -2.54 4.02
C ALA A 82 0.94 -1.84 3.23
N ALA A 83 0.60 -1.41 2.02
CA ALA A 83 1.44 -0.63 1.14
C ALA A 83 0.61 0.42 0.40
N ASP A 84 1.20 1.61 0.27
CA ASP A 84 0.73 2.68 -0.60
C ASP A 84 1.67 2.75 -1.80
N PHE A 85 1.10 2.76 -3.00
CA PHE A 85 1.88 2.66 -4.22
C PHE A 85 1.19 3.26 -5.44
N GLU A 86 1.98 3.41 -6.49
CA GLU A 86 1.55 3.75 -7.84
C GLU A 86 2.30 2.90 -8.86
N ILE A 87 1.76 2.77 -10.07
CA ILE A 87 2.49 2.20 -11.22
C ILE A 87 2.66 3.30 -12.26
N PRO A 88 3.86 3.86 -12.43
CA PRO A 88 4.07 5.01 -13.31
C PRO A 88 3.51 4.80 -14.72
N GLY A 89 2.71 5.77 -15.15
CA GLY A 89 2.07 5.79 -16.46
C GLY A 89 0.86 4.87 -16.60
N LEU A 90 0.31 4.34 -15.50
CA LEU A 90 -0.99 3.68 -15.45
C LEU A 90 -1.96 4.47 -14.56
N ASP A 91 -3.23 4.45 -14.94
CA ASP A 91 -4.30 5.05 -14.16
C ASP A 91 -4.55 4.26 -12.86
N ASN A 92 -4.51 4.95 -11.71
CA ASN A 92 -4.66 4.33 -10.39
C ASN A 92 -6.02 3.62 -10.24
N TYR A 93 -7.09 4.19 -10.80
CA TYR A 93 -8.40 3.57 -10.76
C TYR A 93 -8.43 2.25 -11.56
N SER A 94 -7.91 2.25 -12.78
CA SER A 94 -7.81 1.06 -13.62
C SER A 94 -7.01 -0.06 -12.98
N VAL A 95 -5.90 0.26 -12.31
CA VAL A 95 -5.10 -0.70 -11.55
C VAL A 95 -5.89 -1.26 -10.36
N ALA A 96 -6.56 -0.42 -9.58
CA ALA A 96 -7.37 -0.86 -8.45
C ALA A 96 -8.55 -1.76 -8.90
N LYS A 97 -9.23 -1.42 -10.00
CA LYS A 97 -10.30 -2.25 -10.59
C LYS A 97 -9.79 -3.62 -11.06
N TRP A 98 -8.57 -3.69 -11.58
CA TRP A 98 -7.96 -4.97 -11.90
C TRP A 98 -7.71 -5.80 -10.63
N MET A 99 -7.17 -5.19 -9.58
CA MET A 99 -6.93 -5.87 -8.31
C MET A 99 -8.23 -6.42 -7.70
N GLU A 100 -9.30 -5.63 -7.69
CA GLU A 100 -10.63 -6.04 -7.21
C GLU A 100 -11.17 -7.28 -7.92
N ALA A 101 -10.93 -7.41 -9.23
CA ALA A 101 -11.41 -8.55 -10.00
C ALA A 101 -10.54 -9.82 -9.88
N HIS A 102 -9.28 -9.72 -9.44
CA HIS A 102 -8.30 -10.81 -9.59
C HIS A 102 -7.58 -11.22 -8.31
N LEU A 103 -7.62 -10.42 -7.24
CA LEU A 103 -6.84 -10.65 -6.03
C LEU A 103 -7.73 -10.70 -4.78
N ASN A 104 -7.23 -11.37 -3.74
CA ASN A 104 -7.78 -11.26 -2.39
C ASN A 104 -6.92 -10.33 -1.55
N TYR A 105 -7.56 -9.48 -0.75
CA TYR A 105 -6.93 -8.50 0.13
C TYR A 105 -7.83 -8.23 1.33
N ASP A 106 -7.29 -7.58 2.36
CA ASP A 106 -8.11 -7.13 3.46
C ASP A 106 -8.82 -5.82 3.12
N GLN A 107 -8.08 -4.80 2.67
CA GLN A 107 -8.64 -3.54 2.18
C GLN A 107 -7.91 -3.08 0.92
N LEU A 108 -8.66 -2.55 -0.04
CA LEU A 108 -8.19 -1.86 -1.22
C LEU A 108 -8.83 -0.48 -1.26
N ILE A 109 -8.02 0.57 -1.24
CA ILE A 109 -8.50 1.94 -1.13
C ILE A 109 -7.87 2.78 -2.24
N LEU A 110 -8.70 3.49 -2.98
CA LEU A 110 -8.28 4.53 -3.89
C LEU A 110 -8.22 5.86 -3.12
N GLU A 111 -7.02 6.32 -2.78
CA GLU A 111 -6.84 7.50 -1.93
C GLU A 111 -6.46 8.73 -2.75
N MET A 112 -7.17 9.85 -2.51
CA MET A 112 -6.89 11.15 -3.10
C MET A 112 -6.94 11.18 -4.64
N HIS A 113 -7.61 10.21 -5.27
CA HIS A 113 -7.79 10.18 -6.71
C HIS A 113 -8.78 11.25 -7.17
N THR A 114 -8.44 11.92 -8.27
CA THR A 114 -9.24 12.93 -8.93
C THR A 114 -9.74 12.39 -10.27
N PRO A 115 -11.06 12.27 -10.45
CA PRO A 115 -11.69 11.91 -11.73
C PRO A 115 -11.07 12.64 -12.93
N GLY A 116 -10.69 11.88 -13.95
CA GLY A 116 -10.07 12.43 -15.17
C GLY A 116 -8.59 12.83 -15.03
N GLN A 117 -7.95 12.60 -13.88
CA GLN A 117 -6.51 12.76 -13.68
C GLN A 117 -5.86 11.42 -13.33
N PRO A 118 -5.39 10.66 -14.33
CA PRO A 118 -5.00 9.25 -14.16
C PRO A 118 -3.99 8.96 -13.04
N ASN A 119 -2.99 9.84 -12.88
CA ASN A 119 -1.90 9.68 -11.91
C ASN A 119 -2.11 10.55 -10.66
N SER A 120 -3.37 10.82 -10.30
CA SER A 120 -3.69 11.52 -9.05
C SER A 120 -3.94 10.51 -7.93
N GLY A 121 -3.53 10.89 -6.73
CA GLY A 121 -3.66 10.04 -5.55
C GLY A 121 -2.71 8.83 -5.57
N TRP A 122 -3.09 7.78 -4.85
CA TRP A 122 -2.36 6.51 -4.82
C TRP A 122 -3.32 5.36 -4.51
N ILE A 123 -2.82 4.14 -4.67
CA ILE A 123 -3.53 2.93 -4.27
C ILE A 123 -2.98 2.50 -2.92
N HIS A 124 -3.86 2.37 -1.94
CA HIS A 124 -3.56 1.69 -0.68
C HIS A 124 -4.10 0.26 -0.76
N VAL A 125 -3.28 -0.72 -0.39
CA VAL A 125 -3.72 -2.10 -0.24
C VAL A 125 -3.18 -2.70 1.04
N SER A 126 -4.00 -3.53 1.70
CA SER A 126 -3.58 -4.30 2.86
C SER A 126 -3.91 -5.78 2.72
N TYR A 127 -3.09 -6.64 3.33
CA TYR A 127 -3.22 -8.08 3.28
C TYR A 127 -3.07 -8.69 4.67
N ARG A 128 -4.14 -9.36 5.11
CA ARG A 128 -4.15 -10.24 6.28
C ARG A 128 -5.28 -11.27 6.13
N VAL A 129 -5.20 -12.35 6.90
CA VAL A 129 -6.23 -13.39 6.96
C VAL A 129 -6.96 -13.30 8.30
N PRO A 130 -8.31 -13.39 8.34
CA PRO A 130 -9.22 -13.45 7.18
C PRO A 130 -9.22 -12.15 6.36
N TYR A 131 -9.43 -12.28 5.05
CA TYR A 131 -9.57 -11.15 4.13
C TYR A 131 -11.00 -10.62 4.15
N ARG A 132 -11.16 -9.29 4.26
CA ARG A 132 -12.46 -8.63 4.14
C ARG A 132 -12.86 -8.36 2.69
N ASN A 133 -11.92 -8.29 1.75
CA ASN A 133 -12.14 -7.77 0.38
C ASN A 133 -12.98 -6.49 0.43
N GLN A 134 -12.48 -5.50 1.16
CA GLN A 134 -13.18 -4.22 1.33
C GLN A 134 -12.62 -3.16 0.40
N GLU A 135 -13.48 -2.61 -0.46
CA GLU A 135 -13.14 -1.54 -1.38
C GLU A 135 -13.62 -0.19 -0.87
N LEU A 136 -12.75 0.81 -0.89
CA LEU A 136 -13.07 2.18 -0.46
C LEU A 136 -12.45 3.22 -1.40
N THR A 137 -12.99 4.43 -1.36
CA THR A 137 -12.37 5.63 -1.94
C THR A 137 -12.24 6.70 -0.86
N PHE A 138 -11.07 7.34 -0.74
CA PHE A 138 -10.86 8.46 0.17
C PHE A 138 -10.68 9.76 -0.62
N ASP A 139 -11.59 10.73 -0.41
CA ASP A 139 -11.61 12.01 -1.14
C ASP A 139 -10.83 13.15 -0.44
N GLY A 140 -10.06 12.82 0.61
CA GLY A 140 -9.39 13.80 1.47
C GLY A 140 -10.23 14.28 2.65
N LYS A 141 -11.52 13.94 2.69
CA LYS A 141 -12.44 14.30 3.78
C LYS A 141 -13.09 13.08 4.41
N ARG A 142 -13.48 12.10 3.61
CA ARG A 142 -14.22 10.91 4.05
C ARG A 142 -13.91 9.70 3.19
N TYR A 143 -14.17 8.53 3.78
CA TYR A 143 -14.18 7.25 3.06
C TYR A 143 -15.58 6.99 2.48
N LEU A 144 -15.62 6.55 1.24
CA LEU A 144 -16.82 6.14 0.52
C LEU A 144 -16.68 4.65 0.16
N GLU A 145 -17.77 3.90 0.24
CA GLU A 145 -17.77 2.48 -0.17
C GLU A 145 -17.58 2.34 -1.69
N GLY A 146 -16.77 1.36 -2.08
CA GLY A 146 -16.42 1.06 -3.47
C GLY A 146 -15.29 1.92 -4.03
N LEU A 147 -14.71 1.45 -5.13
CA LEU A 147 -13.75 2.21 -5.94
C LEU A 147 -14.51 3.20 -6.83
N ARG A 148 -14.25 4.50 -6.70
CA ARG A 148 -14.95 5.58 -7.41
C ARG A 148 -13.94 6.47 -8.13
N ALA A 149 -14.17 6.72 -9.41
CA ALA A 149 -13.41 7.64 -10.26
C ALA A 149 -14.34 8.46 -11.16
#